data_AF-A0A2E8E524-F1
#
_entry.id   AF-A0A2E8E524-F1
#
_cell.length_a   1.000
_cell.length_b   1.000
_cell.length_c   1.000
_cell.angle_alpha   90.00
_cell.angle_beta   90.00
_cell.angle_gamma   90.00
#
_symmetry.space_group_name_H-M   'P 1'
#
loop_
_entity.id
_entity.type
_entity.pdbx_description
1 polymer ?
#
loop_
_entity_poly.entity_id
_entity_poly.type
_entity_poly.pdbx_seq_one_letter_code
_entity_poly.pdbx_strand_id
1 'polypeptide(L)'
;MPVLIFLFMGARTWDEIERNILWLFEGQLIVTGLLAFALYLAGLILAGLAGSSLVKHWRKKSRSLAHRAAWTSLATLGIAMPGLWITTLLLGFAAHVAISPLLSAKPHTAFLNRVWRIDEDLPRPEFVEELLYKAAGSGFVVVIGTLAILAIVVVWTLGPSVASENLSQQDGVAKSSNRSQRLGSWVSRAYPAIGLTFMLLFVVGFIVMPTISLLVAFRVPVPGLASLPSASRTLLAGTAGALAASAVGLWALNTRLARVIEPLRPFIDVALDTDSYLWQFPREETPKALIAERFASLLRHLSLWRDDDGRGYRAIVFVAHSQGTVLTADTLAFLCREGNPHLPRASESTPPQPDLYFFTMGSPLRQLYSRTFPHLFWWVHGEPVEWAGEVKEASPSDKEPAADHAIPCDAFPKPSRLGVRKWVNAYYTGDYVGRALWPDRTGGVPFEAGVREDPDRMRRERCLGAGAHMHYWDEAAEAVGEELDTLINQA
;
A
#
# COMPACT_ATOMS: atom_id res chain seq x y z
N MET A 1 -15.91 28.47 -4.21
CA MET A 1 -15.69 29.93 -4.36
C MET A 1 -16.85 30.62 -5.09
N PRO A 2 -17.22 30.32 -6.35
CA PRO A 2 -18.29 31.04 -7.05
C PRO A 2 -19.69 30.84 -6.44
N VAL A 3 -20.02 29.63 -5.98
CA VAL A 3 -21.30 29.30 -5.33
C VAL A 3 -21.45 29.98 -3.96
N LEU A 4 -20.35 30.09 -3.21
CA LEU A 4 -20.30 30.81 -1.94
C LEU A 4 -20.51 32.32 -2.16
N ILE A 5 -19.96 32.91 -3.21
CA ILE A 5 -20.19 34.32 -3.52
C ILE A 5 -21.67 34.56 -3.89
N PHE A 6 -22.27 33.66 -4.67
CA PHE A 6 -23.67 33.79 -5.11
C PHE A 6 -24.69 33.64 -3.96
N LEU A 7 -24.45 32.74 -3.01
CA LEU A 7 -25.34 32.52 -1.85
C LEU A 7 -25.30 33.67 -0.82
N PHE A 8 -24.19 34.42 -0.76
CA PHE A 8 -24.02 35.51 0.21
C PHE A 8 -24.39 36.89 -0.35
N MET A 9 -24.38 37.10 -1.66
CA MET A 9 -24.72 38.41 -2.26
C MET A 9 -26.21 38.81 -2.14
N GLY A 10 -27.10 37.90 -1.74
CA GLY A 10 -28.54 38.17 -1.56
C GLY A 10 -29.02 38.19 -0.11
N ALA A 11 -28.22 37.74 0.85
CA ALA A 11 -28.64 37.62 2.25
C ALA A 11 -28.53 38.97 2.97
N ARG A 12 -29.66 39.45 3.51
CA ARG A 12 -29.77 40.73 4.23
C ARG A 12 -29.76 40.56 5.74
N THR A 13 -29.94 39.34 6.23
CA THR A 13 -29.94 39.05 7.67
C THR A 13 -29.06 37.86 8.01
N TRP A 14 -28.59 37.81 9.26
CA TRP A 14 -27.80 36.68 9.77
C TRP A 14 -28.57 35.35 9.69
N ASP A 15 -29.89 35.41 9.81
CA ASP A 15 -30.79 34.28 9.67
C ASP A 15 -30.77 33.65 8.27
N GLU A 16 -30.74 34.49 7.24
CA GLU A 16 -30.65 34.05 5.85
C GLU A 16 -29.27 33.46 5.55
N ILE A 17 -28.22 34.03 6.13
CA ILE A 17 -26.85 33.50 6.03
C ILE A 17 -26.76 32.11 6.66
N GLU A 18 -27.22 31.94 7.90
CA GLU A 18 -27.25 30.64 8.59
C GLU A 18 -28.03 29.60 7.78
N ARG A 19 -29.22 29.96 7.26
CA ARG A 19 -30.01 29.06 6.42
C ARG A 19 -29.29 28.66 5.13
N ASN A 20 -28.64 29.60 4.45
CA ASN A 20 -27.91 29.32 3.21
C ASN A 20 -26.68 28.43 3.46
N ILE A 21 -25.97 28.63 4.58
CA ILE A 21 -24.87 27.76 5.00
C ILE A 21 -25.37 26.34 5.25
N LEU A 22 -26.50 26.18 5.94
CA LEU A 22 -27.08 24.87 6.23
C LEU A 22 -27.54 24.14 4.98
N TRP A 23 -28.15 24.83 4.02
CA TRP A 23 -28.48 24.24 2.71
C TRP A 23 -27.23 23.87 1.91
N LEU A 24 -26.17 24.67 1.96
CA LEU A 24 -24.90 24.33 1.32
C LEU A 24 -24.30 23.07 1.98
N PHE A 25 -24.35 22.97 3.30
CA PHE A 25 -23.87 21.83 4.06
C PHE A 25 -24.69 20.56 3.75
N GLU A 26 -26.03 20.66 3.71
CA GLU A 26 -26.93 19.58 3.30
C GLU A 26 -26.61 19.12 1.87
N GLY A 27 -26.54 20.08 0.93
CA GLY A 27 -26.20 19.81 -0.46
C GLY A 27 -24.82 19.17 -0.61
N GLN A 28 -23.83 19.62 0.15
CA GLN A 28 -22.50 19.02 0.16
C GLN A 28 -22.55 17.59 0.69
N LEU A 29 -23.23 17.32 1.81
CA LEU A 29 -23.36 15.95 2.34
C LEU A 29 -24.10 15.02 1.38
N ILE A 30 -25.09 15.52 0.65
CA ILE A 30 -25.80 14.75 -0.40
C ILE A 30 -24.87 14.46 -1.57
N VAL A 31 -24.17 15.46 -2.09
CA VAL A 31 -23.25 15.31 -3.22
C VAL A 31 -22.08 14.39 -2.81
N THR A 32 -21.47 14.63 -1.66
CA THR A 32 -20.36 13.81 -1.18
C THR A 32 -20.80 12.41 -0.73
N GLY A 33 -22.02 12.24 -0.23
CA GLY A 33 -22.54 10.95 0.20
C GLY A 33 -23.14 10.13 -0.94
N LEU A 34 -24.24 10.61 -1.53
CA LEU A 34 -25.01 9.89 -2.54
C LEU A 34 -24.35 9.94 -3.92
N LEU A 35 -23.90 11.11 -4.38
CA LEU A 35 -23.27 11.21 -5.71
C LEU A 35 -21.91 10.52 -5.70
N ALA A 36 -21.07 10.68 -4.66
CA ALA A 36 -19.83 9.93 -4.59
C ALA A 36 -20.10 8.42 -4.53
N PHE A 37 -21.00 7.95 -3.66
CA PHE A 37 -21.33 6.53 -3.59
C PHE A 37 -21.87 5.98 -4.93
N ALA A 38 -22.77 6.71 -5.59
CA ALA A 38 -23.32 6.33 -6.89
C ALA A 38 -22.27 6.33 -8.00
N LEU A 39 -21.40 7.34 -8.06
CA LEU A 39 -20.30 7.41 -9.02
C LEU A 39 -19.27 6.31 -8.77
N TYR A 40 -18.97 6.00 -7.51
CA TYR A 40 -18.07 4.89 -7.15
C TYR A 40 -18.68 3.54 -7.52
N LEU A 41 -19.96 3.32 -7.21
CA LEU A 41 -20.66 2.09 -7.58
C LEU A 41 -20.80 1.93 -9.10
N ALA A 42 -21.13 3.02 -9.81
CA ALA A 42 -21.18 3.04 -11.26
C ALA A 42 -19.80 2.78 -11.87
N GLY A 43 -18.74 3.43 -11.38
CA GLY A 43 -17.36 3.18 -11.79
C GLY A 43 -16.95 1.73 -11.56
N LEU A 44 -17.42 1.12 -10.47
CA LEU A 44 -17.15 -0.28 -10.16
C LEU A 44 -17.87 -1.26 -11.07
N ILE A 45 -19.16 -1.04 -11.32
CA ILE A 45 -19.95 -1.82 -12.27
C ILE A 45 -19.33 -1.69 -13.66
N LEU A 46 -18.97 -0.48 -14.09
CA LEU A 46 -18.32 -0.22 -15.37
C LEU A 46 -16.94 -0.89 -15.46
N ALA A 47 -16.12 -0.82 -14.41
CA ALA A 47 -14.82 -1.49 -14.36
C ALA A 47 -14.95 -3.02 -14.40
N GLY A 48 -15.95 -3.59 -13.69
CA GLY A 48 -16.25 -5.01 -13.70
C GLY A 48 -16.81 -5.51 -15.04
N LEU A 49 -17.70 -4.74 -15.66
CA LEU A 49 -18.26 -5.03 -16.99
C LEU A 49 -17.21 -4.87 -18.10
N ALA A 50 -16.39 -3.82 -18.04
CA ALA A 50 -15.27 -3.62 -18.96
C ALA A 50 -14.24 -4.75 -18.80
N GLY A 51 -13.86 -5.06 -17.55
CA GLY A 51 -12.95 -6.16 -17.23
C GLY A 51 -13.46 -7.51 -17.73
N SER A 52 -14.71 -7.87 -17.44
CA SER A 52 -15.31 -9.13 -17.88
C SER A 52 -15.50 -9.22 -19.40
N SER A 53 -15.87 -8.12 -20.07
CA SER A 53 -16.01 -8.05 -21.53
C SER A 53 -14.65 -8.14 -22.25
N LEU A 54 -13.63 -7.47 -21.72
CA LEU A 54 -12.23 -7.57 -22.20
C LEU A 54 -11.66 -8.97 -21.97
N VAL A 55 -11.94 -9.59 -20.81
CA VAL A 55 -11.53 -10.97 -20.46
C VAL A 55 -12.12 -12.02 -21.39
N LYS A 56 -13.36 -11.83 -21.87
CA LYS A 56 -14.00 -12.75 -22.84
C LYS A 56 -13.30 -12.75 -24.20
N HIS A 57 -12.73 -11.63 -24.62
CA HIS A 57 -12.09 -11.49 -25.94
C HIS A 57 -10.58 -11.74 -25.96
N TRP A 58 -9.89 -11.74 -24.82
CA TRP A 58 -8.43 -11.83 -24.80
C TRP A 58 -7.91 -13.26 -24.50
N ARG A 59 -6.72 -13.59 -25.02
CA ARG A 59 -5.99 -14.85 -24.79
C ARG A 59 -5.81 -15.15 -23.29
N LYS A 60 -5.58 -16.42 -22.89
CA LYS A 60 -5.46 -16.86 -21.47
C LYS A 60 -4.54 -15.96 -20.61
N LYS A 61 -3.40 -15.51 -21.15
CA LYS A 61 -2.41 -14.61 -20.50
C LYS A 61 -2.96 -13.23 -20.15
N SER A 62 -3.89 -12.73 -20.93
CA SER A 62 -4.53 -11.43 -20.73
C SER A 62 -5.62 -11.43 -19.67
N ARG A 63 -6.24 -12.59 -19.43
CA ARG A 63 -7.27 -12.76 -18.40
C ARG A 63 -6.71 -12.57 -17.00
N SER A 64 -5.52 -13.13 -16.76
CA SER A 64 -4.84 -12.98 -15.47
C SER A 64 -4.41 -11.53 -15.21
N LEU A 65 -4.01 -10.78 -16.23
CA LEU A 65 -3.69 -9.34 -16.10
C LEU A 65 -4.93 -8.49 -15.81
N ALA A 66 -6.04 -8.76 -16.51
CA ALA A 66 -7.30 -8.04 -16.28
C ALA A 66 -7.88 -8.32 -14.89
N HIS A 67 -7.84 -9.58 -14.42
CA HIS A 67 -8.25 -9.93 -13.06
C HIS A 67 -7.41 -9.19 -12.01
N ARG A 68 -6.12 -9.01 -12.25
CA ARG A 68 -5.23 -8.26 -11.35
C ARG A 68 -5.55 -6.78 -11.32
N ALA A 69 -5.75 -6.16 -12.48
CA ALA A 69 -6.14 -4.75 -12.55
C ALA A 69 -7.48 -4.51 -11.82
N ALA A 70 -8.43 -5.43 -11.98
CA ALA A 70 -9.69 -5.41 -11.24
C ALA A 70 -9.46 -5.56 -9.73
N TRP A 71 -8.65 -6.52 -9.28
CA TRP A 71 -8.34 -6.71 -7.87
C TRP A 71 -7.69 -5.48 -7.23
N THR A 72 -6.65 -4.91 -7.86
CA THR A 72 -6.00 -3.69 -7.36
C THR A 72 -7.01 -2.55 -7.27
N SER A 73 -7.86 -2.37 -8.30
CA SER A 73 -8.92 -1.35 -8.29
C SER A 73 -9.90 -1.58 -7.13
N LEU A 74 -10.34 -2.81 -6.91
CA LEU A 74 -11.25 -3.17 -5.81
C LEU A 74 -10.62 -2.92 -4.43
N ALA A 75 -9.36 -3.30 -4.24
CA ALA A 75 -8.65 -3.07 -2.99
C ALA A 75 -8.46 -1.57 -2.71
N THR A 76 -8.03 -0.79 -3.71
CA THR A 76 -7.89 0.67 -3.58
C THR A 76 -9.23 1.33 -3.26
N LEU A 77 -10.31 0.93 -3.94
CA LEU A 77 -11.65 1.43 -3.66
C LEU A 77 -12.16 1.03 -2.28
N GLY A 78 -11.88 -0.21 -1.85
CA GLY A 78 -12.24 -0.73 -0.54
C GLY A 78 -11.57 0.01 0.62
N ILE A 79 -10.39 0.61 0.41
CA ILE A 79 -9.72 1.45 1.42
C ILE A 79 -10.16 2.91 1.30
N ALA A 80 -10.11 3.46 0.08
CA ALA A 80 -10.32 4.88 -0.16
C ALA A 80 -11.75 5.32 0.19
N MET A 81 -12.76 4.50 -0.11
CA MET A 81 -14.15 4.88 0.12
C MET A 81 -14.49 4.94 1.63
N PRO A 82 -14.28 3.90 2.45
CA PRO A 82 -14.49 4.01 3.89
C PRO A 82 -13.62 5.08 4.52
N GLY A 83 -12.37 5.23 4.08
CA GLY A 83 -11.45 6.27 4.57
C GLY A 83 -11.97 7.68 4.30
N LEU A 84 -12.35 8.00 3.06
CA LEU A 84 -12.91 9.29 2.68
C LEU A 84 -14.22 9.57 3.43
N TRP A 85 -15.09 8.56 3.52
CA TRP A 85 -16.38 8.68 4.17
C TRP A 85 -16.25 8.94 5.67
N ILE A 86 -15.46 8.13 6.38
CA ILE A 86 -15.16 8.31 7.80
C ILE A 86 -14.53 9.67 8.04
N THR A 87 -13.53 10.05 7.24
CA THR A 87 -12.87 11.36 7.37
C THR A 87 -13.86 12.50 7.18
N THR A 88 -14.73 12.42 6.17
CA THR A 88 -15.76 13.44 5.90
C THR A 88 -16.75 13.57 7.06
N LEU A 89 -17.24 12.45 7.61
CA LEU A 89 -18.15 12.46 8.76
C LEU A 89 -17.50 13.03 10.01
N LEU A 90 -16.26 12.62 10.29
CA LEU A 90 -15.52 13.10 11.45
C LEU A 90 -15.20 14.60 11.37
N LEU A 91 -14.79 15.08 10.19
CA LEU A 91 -14.59 16.51 9.94
C LEU A 91 -15.91 17.28 10.02
N GLY A 92 -16.99 16.74 9.46
CA GLY A 92 -18.33 17.33 9.53
C GLY A 92 -18.81 17.48 10.97
N PHE A 93 -18.60 16.46 11.81
CA PHE A 93 -18.96 16.51 13.22
C PHE A 93 -18.06 17.45 14.03
N ALA A 94 -16.75 17.46 13.76
CA ALA A 94 -15.84 18.43 14.39
C ALA A 94 -16.24 19.88 14.04
N ALA A 95 -16.62 20.14 12.79
CA ALA A 95 -17.15 21.43 12.36
C ALA A 95 -18.49 21.75 13.05
N HIS A 96 -19.38 20.77 13.18
CA HIS A 96 -20.63 20.92 13.93
C HIS A 96 -20.37 21.32 15.38
N VAL A 97 -19.47 20.65 16.10
CA VAL A 97 -19.11 20.99 17.49
C VAL A 97 -18.57 22.42 17.59
N ALA A 98 -17.75 22.85 16.62
CA ALA A 98 -17.17 24.20 16.61
C ALA A 98 -18.21 25.30 16.30
N ILE A 99 -19.17 25.03 15.41
CA ILE A 99 -20.12 26.02 14.90
C ILE A 99 -21.44 26.01 15.69
N SER A 100 -21.79 24.89 16.32
CA SER A 100 -23.03 24.68 17.10
C SER A 100 -23.35 25.85 18.06
N PRO A 101 -22.40 26.36 18.88
CA PRO A 101 -22.67 27.48 19.78
C PRO A 101 -23.01 28.81 19.09
N LEU A 102 -22.68 28.93 17.80
CA LEU A 102 -22.89 30.12 16.98
C LEU A 102 -24.21 30.07 16.19
N LEU A 103 -24.86 28.89 16.12
CA LEU A 103 -26.11 28.72 15.38
C LEU A 103 -27.31 29.14 16.24
N SER A 104 -28.28 29.81 15.63
CA SER A 104 -29.53 30.14 16.31
C SER A 104 -30.39 28.89 16.57
N ALA A 105 -31.09 28.86 17.70
CA ALA A 105 -32.02 27.78 18.06
C ALA A 105 -33.34 27.78 17.25
N LYS A 106 -33.38 28.47 16.11
CA LYS A 106 -34.55 28.50 15.24
C LYS A 106 -34.70 27.17 14.51
N PRO A 107 -35.94 26.76 14.17
CA PRO A 107 -36.14 25.57 13.36
C PRO A 107 -35.54 25.73 11.97
N HIS A 108 -35.08 24.63 11.37
CA HIS A 108 -34.60 24.58 10.00
C HIS A 108 -35.34 23.51 9.21
N THR A 109 -35.95 23.93 8.10
CA THR A 109 -36.60 23.02 7.16
C THR A 109 -35.57 22.51 6.15
N ALA A 110 -35.29 21.21 6.21
CA ALA A 110 -34.39 20.53 5.27
C ALA A 110 -34.88 20.69 3.82
N PHE A 111 -33.96 20.88 2.88
CA PHE A 111 -34.29 20.94 1.45
C PHE A 111 -34.84 19.60 0.94
N LEU A 112 -34.32 18.47 1.43
CA LEU A 112 -34.72 17.12 1.04
C LEU A 112 -35.38 16.34 2.17
N ASN A 113 -36.32 16.99 2.86
CA ASN A 113 -36.90 16.38 4.05
C ASN A 113 -37.58 15.02 3.80
N ARG A 114 -38.24 14.86 2.65
CA ARG A 114 -38.85 13.57 2.24
C ARG A 114 -37.84 12.43 2.10
N VAL A 115 -36.59 12.75 1.75
CA VAL A 115 -35.53 11.74 1.55
C VAL A 115 -34.92 11.35 2.88
N TRP A 116 -34.60 12.33 3.73
CA TRP A 116 -33.90 12.10 4.99
C TRP A 116 -34.82 11.75 6.18
N ARG A 117 -36.12 12.06 6.07
CA ARG A 117 -37.11 11.90 7.14
C ARG A 117 -36.63 12.54 8.45
N ILE A 118 -36.21 13.80 8.37
CA ILE A 118 -35.80 14.60 9.52
C ILE A 118 -37.03 15.38 9.99
N ASP A 119 -37.19 15.60 11.30
CA ASP A 119 -38.34 16.37 11.77
C ASP A 119 -38.22 17.84 11.30
N GLU A 120 -39.31 18.41 10.76
CA GLU A 120 -39.27 19.74 10.07
C GLU A 120 -38.97 20.91 11.02
N ASP A 121 -39.01 20.66 12.33
CA ASP A 121 -38.97 21.66 13.39
C ASP A 121 -37.71 21.57 14.29
N LEU A 122 -36.70 20.78 13.91
CA LEU A 122 -35.48 20.69 14.71
C LEU A 122 -34.72 22.04 14.74
N PRO A 123 -34.26 22.50 15.92
CA PRO A 123 -33.32 23.60 16.03
C PRO A 123 -32.09 23.37 15.15
N ARG A 124 -31.53 24.43 14.55
CA ARG A 124 -30.37 24.32 13.63
C ARG A 124 -29.21 23.44 14.14
N PRO A 125 -28.77 23.51 15.40
CA PRO A 125 -27.74 22.61 15.90
C PRO A 125 -28.19 21.14 15.84
N GLU A 126 -29.38 20.84 16.35
CA GLU A 126 -29.95 19.48 16.36
C GLU A 126 -30.21 18.96 14.95
N PHE A 127 -30.59 19.84 14.02
CA PHE A 127 -30.73 19.52 12.60
C PHE A 127 -29.42 19.04 11.98
N VAL A 128 -28.32 19.78 12.20
CA VAL A 128 -26.98 19.40 11.68
C VAL A 128 -26.53 18.07 12.30
N GLU A 129 -26.75 17.89 13.60
CA GLU A 129 -26.43 16.65 14.30
C GLU A 129 -27.19 15.46 13.71
N GLU A 130 -28.52 15.59 13.55
CA GLU A 130 -29.37 14.54 12.97
C GLU A 130 -28.99 14.25 11.52
N LEU A 131 -28.69 15.27 10.72
CA LEU A 131 -28.22 15.10 9.35
C LEU A 131 -26.92 14.30 9.28
N LEU A 132 -25.94 14.57 10.17
CA LEU A 132 -24.69 13.82 10.24
C LEU A 132 -24.92 12.35 10.65
N TYR A 133 -25.84 12.08 11.59
CA TYR A 133 -26.19 10.71 11.95
C TYR A 133 -26.88 9.96 10.82
N LYS A 134 -27.79 10.61 10.08
CA LYS A 134 -28.41 10.01 8.90
C LYS A 134 -27.40 9.76 7.79
N ALA A 135 -26.43 10.65 7.59
CA ALA A 135 -25.35 10.51 6.62
C ALA A 135 -24.38 9.37 6.97
N ALA A 136 -24.13 9.11 8.25
CA ALA A 136 -23.41 7.92 8.71
C ALA A 136 -24.24 6.63 8.51
N GLY A 137 -25.55 6.71 8.71
CA GLY A 137 -26.44 5.59 8.55
C GLY A 137 -26.17 4.44 9.55
N SER A 138 -27.03 3.43 9.49
CA SER A 138 -26.95 2.29 10.41
C SER A 138 -25.79 1.34 10.10
N GLY A 139 -25.27 1.37 8.87
CA GLY A 139 -24.12 0.57 8.46
C GLY A 139 -22.77 1.06 9.00
N PHE A 140 -22.70 2.28 9.55
CA PHE A 140 -21.45 2.84 10.11
C PHE A 140 -20.83 1.96 11.20
N VAL A 141 -21.64 1.45 12.12
CA VAL A 141 -21.18 0.54 13.19
C VAL A 141 -20.52 -0.70 12.62
N VAL A 142 -21.07 -1.25 11.54
CA VAL A 142 -20.54 -2.45 10.89
C VAL A 142 -19.22 -2.12 10.19
N VAL A 143 -19.11 -0.97 9.52
CA VAL A 143 -17.85 -0.54 8.89
C VAL A 143 -16.76 -0.31 9.95
N ILE A 144 -17.04 0.42 11.02
CA ILE A 144 -16.06 0.68 12.09
C ILE A 144 -15.69 -0.62 12.82
N GLY A 145 -16.66 -1.48 13.14
CA GLY A 145 -16.40 -2.78 13.75
C GLY A 145 -15.54 -3.67 12.86
N THR A 146 -15.80 -3.67 11.54
CA THR A 146 -14.98 -4.38 10.56
C THR A 146 -13.57 -3.79 10.52
N LEU A 147 -13.42 -2.47 10.43
CA LEU A 147 -12.11 -1.82 10.44
C LEU A 147 -11.32 -2.13 11.71
N ALA A 148 -11.98 -2.17 12.88
CA ALA A 148 -11.34 -2.55 14.14
C ALA A 148 -10.85 -4.00 14.12
N ILE A 149 -11.67 -4.95 13.65
CA ILE A 149 -11.26 -6.35 13.50
C ILE A 149 -10.08 -6.47 12.53
N LEU A 150 -10.14 -5.77 11.41
CA LEU A 150 -9.10 -5.80 10.40
C LEU A 150 -7.80 -5.16 10.89
N ALA A 151 -7.89 -4.07 11.66
CA ALA A 151 -6.74 -3.48 12.33
C ALA A 151 -6.10 -4.48 13.30
N ILE A 152 -6.91 -5.23 14.07
CA ILE A 152 -6.42 -6.31 14.94
C ILE A 152 -5.73 -7.39 14.10
N VAL A 153 -6.31 -7.81 12.97
CA VAL A 153 -5.69 -8.81 12.08
C VAL A 153 -4.35 -8.29 11.53
N VAL A 154 -4.27 -7.04 11.08
CA VAL A 154 -3.03 -6.44 10.58
C VAL A 154 -1.98 -6.35 11.69
N VAL A 155 -2.36 -5.86 12.88
CA VAL A 155 -1.46 -5.78 14.04
C VAL A 155 -1.01 -7.16 14.48
N TRP A 156 -1.89 -8.16 14.47
CA TRP A 156 -1.52 -9.54 14.82
C TRP A 156 -0.58 -10.14 13.78
N THR A 157 -0.84 -9.92 12.49
CA THR A 157 -0.07 -10.53 11.40
C THR A 157 1.27 -9.85 11.13
N LEU A 158 1.39 -8.54 11.31
CA LEU A 158 2.65 -7.80 11.10
C LEU A 158 3.35 -7.44 12.41
N GLY A 159 2.64 -7.44 13.53
CA GLY A 159 3.14 -6.99 14.84
C GLY A 159 4.42 -7.68 15.29
N PRO A 160 4.58 -9.02 15.18
CA PRO A 160 5.83 -9.67 15.54
C PRO A 160 7.04 -9.21 14.73
N SER A 161 6.85 -8.92 13.44
CA SER A 161 7.91 -8.40 12.56
C SER A 161 8.23 -6.94 12.84
N VAL A 162 7.21 -6.10 13.06
CA VAL A 162 7.41 -4.70 13.45
C VAL A 162 8.05 -4.60 14.84
N ALA A 163 7.63 -5.45 15.78
CA ALA A 163 8.23 -5.52 17.11
C ALA A 163 9.70 -5.94 17.04
N SER A 164 10.09 -6.77 16.05
CA SER A 164 11.49 -7.10 15.85
C SER A 164 12.35 -5.95 15.30
N GLU A 165 11.77 -4.86 14.78
CA GLU A 165 12.52 -3.63 14.43
C GLU A 165 13.07 -2.91 15.66
N ASN A 166 12.35 -2.99 16.78
CA ASN A 166 12.72 -2.32 18.03
C ASN A 166 13.58 -3.19 18.95
N LEU A 167 13.73 -4.48 18.62
CA LEU A 167 14.58 -5.39 19.35
C LEU A 167 15.95 -5.40 18.70
N SER A 168 16.89 -4.65 19.28
CA SER A 168 18.31 -4.69 18.92
C SER A 168 18.76 -6.14 18.71
N GLN A 169 19.26 -6.47 17.51
CA GLN A 169 19.73 -7.81 17.17
C GLN A 169 21.10 -8.12 17.79
N GLN A 170 21.35 -7.64 19.02
CA GLN A 170 22.69 -7.60 19.63
C GLN A 170 23.28 -8.96 20.01
N ASP A 171 22.51 -10.05 19.95
CA ASP A 171 23.02 -11.38 20.29
C ASP A 171 22.65 -12.38 19.21
N GLY A 172 23.51 -13.39 18.97
CA GLY A 172 23.48 -14.43 17.92
C GLY A 172 22.18 -15.26 17.75
N VAL A 173 21.07 -14.84 18.35
CA VAL A 173 19.69 -15.28 18.17
C VAL A 173 19.21 -15.14 16.72
N ALA A 174 19.76 -14.22 15.92
CA ALA A 174 19.48 -14.09 14.48
C ALA A 174 19.75 -15.40 13.71
N LYS A 175 20.68 -16.23 14.20
CA LYS A 175 21.06 -17.53 13.59
C LYS A 175 20.22 -18.72 14.07
N SER A 176 19.27 -18.54 15.02
CA SER A 176 18.42 -19.65 15.45
C SER A 176 17.41 -20.01 14.35
N SER A 177 17.60 -21.16 13.71
CA SER A 177 16.76 -21.69 12.62
C SER A 177 15.27 -21.68 12.99
N ASN A 178 14.93 -22.01 14.24
CA ASN A 178 13.56 -22.01 14.74
C ASN A 178 12.93 -20.61 14.78
N ARG A 179 13.64 -19.58 15.27
CA ARG A 179 13.11 -18.20 15.27
C ARG A 179 12.92 -17.69 13.84
N SER A 180 13.88 -18.00 12.96
CA SER A 180 13.85 -17.60 11.56
C SER A 180 12.67 -18.24 10.82
N GLN A 181 12.40 -19.53 11.05
CA GLN A 181 11.24 -20.24 10.51
C GLN A 181 9.91 -19.73 11.06
N ARG A 182 9.82 -19.45 12.36
CA ARG A 182 8.60 -18.90 12.99
C ARG A 182 8.26 -17.52 12.43
N LEU A 183 9.22 -16.62 12.37
CA LEU A 183 9.00 -15.26 11.87
C LEU A 183 8.72 -15.27 10.35
N GLY A 184 9.46 -16.10 9.60
CA GLY A 184 9.24 -16.30 8.18
C GLY A 184 7.88 -16.87 7.82
N SER A 185 7.43 -17.91 8.53
CA SER A 185 6.09 -18.49 8.35
C SER A 185 4.98 -17.53 8.76
N TRP A 186 5.19 -16.75 9.83
CA TRP A 186 4.24 -15.73 10.28
C TRP A 186 3.97 -14.68 9.20
N VAL A 187 5.03 -14.05 8.69
CA VAL A 187 4.92 -13.05 7.61
C VAL A 187 4.37 -13.67 6.32
N SER A 188 4.71 -14.93 6.02
CA SER A 188 4.17 -15.61 4.82
C SER A 188 2.65 -15.79 4.89
N ARG A 189 2.11 -16.06 6.08
CA ARG A 189 0.66 -16.14 6.34
C ARG A 189 -0.01 -14.76 6.42
N ALA A 190 0.75 -13.71 6.75
CA ALA A 190 0.24 -12.35 6.80
C ALA A 190 -0.25 -11.85 5.43
N TYR A 191 0.52 -12.09 4.35
CA TYR A 191 0.17 -11.55 3.02
C TYR A 191 -1.21 -12.00 2.49
N PRO A 192 -1.60 -13.29 2.53
CA PRO A 192 -2.95 -13.70 2.17
C PRO A 192 -4.02 -13.08 3.07
N ALA A 193 -3.77 -12.97 4.38
CA ALA A 193 -4.71 -12.38 5.33
C ALA A 193 -4.96 -10.88 5.06
N ILE A 194 -3.92 -10.14 4.66
CA ILE A 194 -4.04 -8.74 4.21
C ILE A 194 -4.86 -8.65 2.92
N GLY A 195 -4.65 -9.58 1.98
CA GLY A 195 -5.48 -9.66 0.76
C GLY A 195 -6.97 -9.86 1.09
N LEU A 196 -7.28 -10.80 1.98
CA LEU A 196 -8.65 -11.06 2.45
C LEU A 196 -9.25 -9.83 3.15
N THR A 197 -8.43 -9.12 3.92
CA THR A 197 -8.82 -7.88 4.62
C THR A 197 -9.37 -6.83 3.65
N PHE A 198 -8.70 -6.61 2.52
CA PHE A 198 -9.18 -5.67 1.50
C PHE A 198 -10.48 -6.12 0.83
N MET A 199 -10.65 -7.42 0.57
CA MET A 199 -11.91 -7.96 0.07
C MET A 199 -13.06 -7.76 1.05
N LEU A 200 -12.81 -7.98 2.34
CA LEU A 200 -13.81 -7.80 3.38
C LEU A 200 -14.23 -6.32 3.51
N LEU A 201 -13.27 -5.38 3.48
CA LEU A 201 -13.60 -3.95 3.43
C LEU A 201 -14.45 -3.59 2.24
N PHE A 202 -14.11 -4.15 1.07
CA PHE A 202 -14.87 -3.94 -0.13
C PHE A 202 -16.32 -4.43 0.01
N VAL A 203 -16.51 -5.69 0.43
CA VAL A 203 -17.83 -6.29 0.63
C VAL A 203 -18.63 -5.52 1.67
N VAL A 204 -18.00 -5.14 2.79
CA VAL A 204 -18.68 -4.41 3.85
C VAL A 204 -19.08 -3.01 3.41
N GLY A 205 -18.19 -2.26 2.76
CA GLY A 205 -18.44 -0.89 2.32
C GLY A 205 -19.46 -0.79 1.19
N PHE A 206 -19.45 -1.72 0.22
CA PHE A 206 -20.27 -1.61 -0.99
C PHE A 206 -21.51 -2.51 -1.00
N ILE A 207 -21.55 -3.56 -0.19
CA ILE A 207 -22.68 -4.51 -0.17
C ILE A 207 -23.39 -4.44 1.17
N VAL A 208 -22.68 -4.71 2.27
CA VAL A 208 -23.31 -4.87 3.59
C VAL A 208 -23.87 -3.55 4.10
N MET A 209 -23.07 -2.48 4.10
CA MET A 209 -23.47 -1.18 4.63
C MET A 209 -24.68 -0.58 3.89
N PRO A 210 -24.72 -0.52 2.54
CA PRO A 210 -25.89 -0.06 1.80
C PRO A 210 -27.12 -0.93 2.04
N THR A 211 -26.95 -2.25 2.07
CA THR A 211 -28.06 -3.19 2.32
C THR A 211 -28.67 -2.97 3.71
N ILE A 212 -27.85 -2.85 4.75
CA ILE A 212 -28.32 -2.56 6.11
C ILE A 212 -29.05 -1.21 6.16
N SER A 213 -28.48 -0.18 5.54
CA SER A 213 -29.08 1.14 5.48
C SER A 213 -30.45 1.12 4.78
N LEU A 214 -30.58 0.38 3.68
CA LEU A 214 -31.86 0.20 2.99
C LEU A 214 -32.87 -0.56 3.84
N LEU A 215 -32.48 -1.70 4.45
CA LEU A 215 -33.36 -2.48 5.30
C LEU A 215 -33.90 -1.66 6.48
N VAL A 216 -33.05 -0.84 7.11
CA VAL A 216 -33.47 0.07 8.19
C VAL A 216 -34.38 1.17 7.66
N ALA A 217 -34.06 1.77 6.51
CA ALA A 217 -34.89 2.81 5.90
C ALA A 217 -36.31 2.32 5.54
N PHE A 218 -36.42 1.07 5.08
CA PHE A 218 -37.68 0.40 4.77
C PHE A 218 -38.33 -0.30 5.97
N ARG A 219 -37.75 -0.19 7.18
CA ARG A 219 -38.25 -0.83 8.42
C ARG A 219 -38.49 -2.33 8.27
N VAL A 220 -37.62 -3.02 7.54
CA VAL A 220 -37.72 -4.47 7.40
C VAL A 220 -37.44 -5.12 8.76
N PRO A 221 -38.34 -5.97 9.28
CA PRO A 221 -38.21 -6.52 10.63
C PRO A 221 -37.14 -7.61 10.69
N VAL A 222 -35.89 -7.20 10.84
CA VAL A 222 -34.75 -8.11 11.04
C VAL A 222 -34.27 -8.00 12.49
N PRO A 223 -34.19 -9.11 13.24
CA PRO A 223 -33.67 -9.12 14.60
C PRO A 223 -32.28 -8.47 14.67
N GLY A 224 -32.08 -7.58 15.64
CA GLY A 224 -30.79 -6.89 15.86
C GLY A 224 -30.55 -5.63 15.01
N LEU A 225 -31.27 -5.40 13.90
CA LEU A 225 -31.09 -4.16 13.13
C LEU A 225 -31.67 -2.91 13.83
N ALA A 226 -32.66 -3.10 14.71
CA ALA A 226 -33.34 -1.99 15.39
C ALA A 226 -32.43 -1.20 16.35
N SER A 227 -31.37 -1.82 16.88
CA SER A 227 -30.41 -1.16 17.79
C SER A 227 -29.21 -0.53 17.06
N LEU A 228 -29.04 -0.78 15.76
CA LEU A 228 -27.91 -0.20 15.01
C LEU A 228 -27.94 1.32 14.89
N PRO A 229 -29.09 2.00 14.69
CA PRO A 229 -29.12 3.46 14.64
C PRO A 229 -28.61 4.11 15.93
N SER A 230 -29.02 3.60 17.10
CA SER A 230 -28.58 4.14 18.38
C SER A 230 -27.11 3.84 18.65
N ALA A 231 -26.65 2.63 18.31
CA ALA A 231 -25.23 2.28 18.40
C ALA A 231 -24.36 3.16 17.47
N SER A 232 -24.84 3.45 16.25
CA SER A 232 -24.18 4.35 15.29
C SER A 232 -24.05 5.75 15.86
N ARG A 233 -25.14 6.27 16.44
CA ARG A 233 -25.17 7.59 17.09
C ARG A 233 -24.13 7.70 18.21
N THR A 234 -24.14 6.74 19.13
CA THR A 234 -23.19 6.70 20.26
C THR A 234 -21.74 6.60 19.80
N LEU A 235 -21.47 5.73 18.81
CA LEU A 235 -20.12 5.53 18.30
C LEU A 235 -19.61 6.76 17.55
N LEU A 236 -20.43 7.37 16.69
CA LEU A 236 -20.08 8.59 15.96
C LEU A 236 -19.84 9.75 16.93
N ALA A 237 -20.76 9.98 17.88
CA ALA A 237 -20.60 11.03 18.89
C ALA A 237 -19.34 10.82 19.75
N GLY A 238 -19.08 9.59 20.19
CA GLY A 238 -17.89 9.26 20.98
C GLY A 238 -16.60 9.43 20.20
N THR A 239 -16.53 8.92 18.97
CA THR A 239 -15.32 9.03 18.12
C THR A 239 -15.06 10.46 17.67
N ALA A 240 -16.10 11.18 17.24
CA ALA A 240 -15.96 12.56 16.81
C ALA A 240 -15.73 13.52 17.98
N GLY A 241 -16.35 13.28 19.14
CA GLY A 241 -16.04 14.01 20.38
C GLY A 241 -14.59 13.79 20.81
N ALA A 242 -14.12 12.54 20.77
CA ALA A 242 -12.72 12.22 21.02
C ALA A 242 -11.79 12.91 20.00
N LEU A 243 -12.15 12.96 18.72
CA LEU A 243 -11.36 13.64 17.69
C LEU A 243 -11.39 15.17 17.82
N ALA A 244 -12.51 15.79 18.15
CA ALA A 244 -12.59 17.22 18.41
C ALA A 244 -11.75 17.60 19.64
N ALA A 245 -11.87 16.82 20.73
CA ALA A 245 -11.01 16.95 21.90
C ALA A 245 -9.53 16.68 21.56
N SER A 246 -9.27 15.73 20.68
CA SER A 246 -7.92 15.42 20.19
C SER A 246 -7.38 16.50 19.26
N ALA A 247 -8.18 17.19 18.45
CA ALA A 247 -7.70 18.26 17.56
C ALA A 247 -7.32 19.51 18.38
N VAL A 248 -8.14 19.85 19.38
CA VAL A 248 -7.82 20.89 20.37
C VAL A 248 -6.62 20.45 21.23
N GLY A 249 -6.57 19.18 21.61
CA GLY A 249 -5.48 18.57 22.37
C GLY A 249 -4.19 18.39 21.56
N LEU A 250 -4.25 18.16 20.24
CA LEU A 250 -3.13 17.91 19.32
C LEU A 250 -2.33 19.18 19.10
N TRP A 251 -3.04 20.31 19.05
CA TRP A 251 -2.42 21.63 19.07
C TRP A 251 -1.64 21.88 20.39
N ALA A 252 -2.07 21.27 21.50
CA ALA A 252 -1.41 21.36 22.81
C ALA A 252 -0.43 20.18 23.13
N LEU A 253 -0.53 19.03 22.45
CA LEU A 253 0.12 17.76 22.79
C LEU A 253 0.81 17.11 21.58
N ASN A 254 1.39 17.93 20.69
CA ASN A 254 2.21 17.49 19.56
C ASN A 254 3.28 16.43 19.97
N THR A 255 3.69 16.39 21.25
CA THR A 255 4.67 15.46 21.81
C THR A 255 4.14 14.07 22.20
N ARG A 256 2.83 13.87 22.39
CA ARG A 256 2.26 12.56 22.81
C ARG A 256 1.82 11.72 21.63
N LEU A 257 1.27 12.34 20.57
CA LEU A 257 0.90 11.61 19.36
C LEU A 257 2.14 11.08 18.62
N ALA A 258 3.23 11.86 18.64
CA ALA A 258 4.53 11.45 18.11
C ALA A 258 4.99 10.10 18.70
N ARG A 259 4.86 9.88 20.01
CA ARG A 259 5.26 8.62 20.67
C ARG A 259 4.42 7.41 20.27
N VAL A 260 3.17 7.61 19.87
CA VAL A 260 2.27 6.52 19.43
C VAL A 260 2.54 6.16 17.97
N ILE A 261 2.90 7.15 17.15
CA ILE A 261 3.19 6.97 15.73
C ILE A 261 4.63 6.52 15.49
N GLU A 262 5.56 6.85 16.39
CA GLU A 262 6.99 6.54 16.28
C GLU A 262 7.29 5.06 15.97
N PRO A 263 6.65 4.06 16.62
CA PRO A 263 6.83 2.65 16.25
C PRO A 263 6.27 2.26 14.88
N LEU A 264 5.33 3.04 14.32
CA LEU A 264 4.71 2.81 13.03
C LEU A 264 5.35 3.63 11.90
N ARG A 265 6.20 4.61 12.24
CA ARG A 265 6.81 5.52 11.29
C ARG A 265 7.53 4.82 10.15
N PRO A 266 8.37 3.77 10.37
CA PRO A 266 9.04 3.08 9.27
C PRO A 266 8.05 2.51 8.24
N PHE A 267 6.93 1.96 8.70
CA PHE A 267 5.89 1.42 7.83
C PHE A 267 5.17 2.52 7.03
N ILE A 268 4.87 3.66 7.68
CA ILE A 268 4.23 4.81 7.04
C ILE A 268 5.17 5.40 5.97
N ASP A 269 6.45 5.57 6.30
CA ASP A 269 7.45 6.11 5.39
C ASP A 269 7.58 5.22 4.14
N VAL A 270 7.64 3.89 4.30
CA VAL A 270 7.65 2.94 3.17
C VAL A 270 6.40 3.08 2.26
N ALA A 271 5.22 3.27 2.86
CA ALA A 271 3.99 3.45 2.10
C ALA A 271 3.98 4.79 1.34
N LEU A 272 4.41 5.88 1.99
CA LEU A 272 4.48 7.22 1.39
C LEU A 272 5.54 7.30 0.29
N ASP A 273 6.68 6.64 0.45
CA ASP A 273 7.72 6.57 -0.57
C ASP A 273 7.25 5.81 -1.80
N THR A 274 6.48 4.73 -1.61
CA THR A 274 5.87 3.97 -2.71
C THR A 274 4.84 4.81 -3.47
N ASP A 275 3.99 5.55 -2.75
CA ASP A 275 3.01 6.46 -3.36
C ASP A 275 3.71 7.56 -4.17
N SER A 276 4.73 8.20 -3.58
CA SER A 276 5.52 9.24 -4.23
C SER A 276 6.23 8.75 -5.49
N TYR A 277 6.75 7.52 -5.48
CA TYR A 277 7.42 6.94 -6.65
C TYR A 277 6.45 6.58 -7.78
N LEU A 278 5.24 6.13 -7.45
CA LEU A 278 4.22 5.73 -8.45
C LEU A 278 3.38 6.89 -8.94
N TRP A 279 3.56 8.07 -8.35
CA TRP A 279 2.86 9.29 -8.72
C TRP A 279 3.15 9.71 -10.18
N GLN A 280 2.10 9.98 -10.96
CA GLN A 280 2.20 10.25 -12.41
C GLN A 280 2.02 11.73 -12.79
N PHE A 281 1.88 12.63 -11.82
CA PHE A 281 1.68 14.07 -12.07
C PHE A 281 2.79 14.94 -11.47
N PRO A 282 3.23 16.01 -12.16
CA PRO A 282 2.89 16.39 -13.53
C PRO A 282 3.43 15.38 -14.56
N ARG A 283 2.74 15.23 -15.71
CA ARG A 283 3.07 14.20 -16.72
C ARG A 283 4.46 14.38 -17.35
N GLU A 284 4.94 15.61 -17.39
CA GLU A 284 6.22 15.96 -18.03
C GLU A 284 7.41 15.86 -17.06
N GLU A 285 7.16 15.83 -15.75
CA GLU A 285 8.20 15.81 -14.72
C GLU A 285 7.84 14.85 -13.58
N THR A 286 7.42 13.63 -13.95
CA THR A 286 7.07 12.63 -12.92
C THR A 286 8.29 12.35 -12.03
N PRO A 287 8.12 12.17 -10.71
CA PRO A 287 9.22 11.85 -9.80
C PRO A 287 10.08 10.69 -10.30
N LYS A 288 9.42 9.64 -10.82
CA LYS A 288 10.07 8.48 -11.43
C LYS A 288 10.96 8.84 -12.63
N ALA A 289 10.50 9.72 -13.53
CA ALA A 289 11.29 10.15 -14.68
C ALA A 289 12.53 10.96 -14.24
N LEU A 290 12.35 11.93 -13.34
CA LEU A 290 13.46 12.74 -12.82
C LEU A 290 14.54 11.90 -12.13
N ILE A 291 14.12 10.90 -11.35
CA ILE A 291 15.02 9.93 -10.72
C ILE A 291 15.77 9.11 -11.79
N ALA A 292 15.06 8.56 -12.77
CA ALA A 292 15.65 7.77 -13.84
C ALA A 292 16.64 8.59 -14.70
N GLU A 293 16.35 9.85 -14.97
CA GLU A 293 17.23 10.78 -15.68
C GLU A 293 18.52 11.04 -14.92
N ARG A 294 18.42 11.37 -13.62
CA ARG A 294 19.60 11.57 -12.76
C ARG A 294 20.44 10.30 -12.66
N PHE A 295 19.79 9.15 -12.46
CA PHE A 295 20.45 7.85 -12.43
C PHE A 295 21.18 7.55 -13.74
N ALA A 296 20.51 7.70 -14.88
CA ALA A 296 21.09 7.45 -16.19
C ALA A 296 22.23 8.44 -16.53
N SER A 297 22.12 9.69 -16.09
CA SER A 297 23.18 10.69 -16.26
C SER A 297 24.41 10.34 -15.41
N LEU A 298 24.23 9.96 -14.15
CA LEU A 298 25.32 9.54 -13.27
C LEU A 298 25.98 8.26 -13.79
N LEU A 299 25.20 7.26 -14.18
CA LEU A 299 25.74 6.02 -14.73
C LEU A 299 26.57 6.28 -15.98
N ARG A 300 26.06 7.11 -16.90
CA ARG A 300 26.82 7.54 -18.09
C ARG A 300 28.11 8.25 -17.72
N HIS A 301 28.05 9.17 -16.75
CA HIS A 301 29.24 9.87 -16.28
C HIS A 301 30.29 8.88 -15.76
N LEU A 302 29.90 7.93 -14.90
CA LEU A 302 30.80 6.92 -14.35
C LEU A 302 31.34 5.96 -15.43
N SER A 303 30.51 5.55 -16.39
CA SER A 303 30.95 4.67 -17.49
C SER A 303 31.97 5.36 -18.42
N LEU A 304 31.86 6.68 -18.59
CA LEU A 304 32.77 7.48 -19.42
C LEU A 304 33.95 8.07 -18.63
N TRP A 305 33.89 8.08 -17.30
CA TRP A 305 34.93 8.65 -16.45
C TRP A 305 36.25 7.92 -16.64
N ARG A 306 37.34 8.69 -16.67
CA ARG A 306 38.72 8.20 -16.76
C ARG A 306 39.57 8.97 -15.75
N ASP A 307 40.54 8.29 -15.13
CA ASP A 307 41.59 8.92 -14.32
C ASP A 307 42.62 9.64 -15.20
N ASP A 308 43.61 10.28 -14.56
CA ASP A 308 44.69 11.00 -15.25
C ASP A 308 45.54 10.08 -16.15
N ASP A 309 45.55 8.77 -15.86
CA ASP A 309 46.22 7.73 -16.65
C ASP A 309 45.33 7.16 -17.78
N GLY A 310 44.12 7.68 -17.96
CA GLY A 310 43.17 7.24 -18.99
C GLY A 310 42.44 5.92 -18.65
N ARG A 311 42.51 5.43 -17.41
CA ARG A 311 41.84 4.21 -16.94
C ARG A 311 40.43 4.53 -16.45
N GLY A 312 39.45 3.73 -16.87
CA GLY A 312 38.08 3.82 -16.38
C GLY A 312 37.80 2.83 -15.26
N TYR A 313 36.60 2.93 -14.66
CA TYR A 313 36.12 1.90 -13.75
C TYR A 313 36.03 0.54 -14.46
N ARG A 314 36.53 -0.50 -13.80
CA ARG A 314 36.39 -1.89 -14.27
C ARG A 314 34.99 -2.44 -14.03
N ALA A 315 34.37 -2.03 -12.93
CA ALA A 315 33.01 -2.42 -12.57
C ALA A 315 32.32 -1.33 -11.74
N ILE A 316 31.00 -1.42 -11.68
CA ILE A 316 30.14 -0.60 -10.83
C ILE A 316 29.24 -1.54 -10.03
N VAL A 317 29.29 -1.44 -8.70
CA VAL A 317 28.43 -2.20 -7.79
C VAL A 317 27.30 -1.29 -7.30
N PHE A 318 26.07 -1.58 -7.70
CA PHE A 318 24.89 -0.92 -7.17
C PHE A 318 24.50 -1.57 -5.84
N VAL A 319 24.48 -0.80 -4.76
CA VAL A 319 24.01 -1.25 -3.45
C VAL A 319 22.68 -0.58 -3.15
N ALA A 320 21.65 -1.38 -2.91
CA ALA A 320 20.30 -0.87 -2.73
C ALA A 320 19.56 -1.58 -1.59
N HIS A 321 18.90 -0.81 -0.75
CA HIS A 321 17.99 -1.30 0.28
C HIS A 321 16.56 -0.92 -0.06
N SER A 322 15.62 -1.81 0.25
CA SER A 322 14.18 -1.54 0.16
C SER A 322 13.78 -0.96 -1.20
N GLN A 323 13.11 0.21 -1.23
CA GLN A 323 12.69 0.93 -2.43
C GLN A 323 13.82 1.27 -3.40
N GLY A 324 15.05 1.48 -2.92
CA GLY A 324 16.22 1.66 -3.77
C GLY A 324 16.40 0.49 -4.74
N THR A 325 15.97 -0.72 -4.35
CA THR A 325 16.01 -1.91 -5.21
C THR A 325 15.08 -1.75 -6.41
N VAL A 326 13.86 -1.27 -6.18
CA VAL A 326 12.85 -1.11 -7.25
C VAL A 326 13.29 -0.04 -8.21
N LEU A 327 13.72 1.10 -7.69
CA LEU A 327 14.20 2.25 -8.45
C LEU A 327 15.36 1.85 -9.36
N THR A 328 16.37 1.17 -8.79
CA THR A 328 17.55 0.72 -9.54
C THR A 328 17.19 -0.33 -10.58
N ALA A 329 16.44 -1.37 -10.19
CA ALA A 329 16.10 -2.47 -11.08
C ALA A 329 15.22 -2.04 -12.25
N ASP A 330 14.21 -1.21 -11.98
CA ASP A 330 13.28 -0.71 -12.99
C ASP A 330 13.97 0.25 -13.96
N THR A 331 14.86 1.12 -13.45
CA THR A 331 15.68 2.02 -14.27
C THR A 331 16.66 1.24 -15.15
N LEU A 332 17.38 0.27 -14.59
CA LEU A 332 18.31 -0.57 -15.37
C LEU A 332 17.58 -1.41 -16.42
N ALA A 333 16.43 -2.00 -16.07
CA ALA A 333 15.60 -2.74 -17.03
C ALA A 333 15.09 -1.84 -18.17
N PHE A 334 14.66 -0.62 -17.86
CA PHE A 334 14.27 0.37 -18.84
C PHE A 334 15.43 0.73 -19.79
N LEU A 335 16.60 1.06 -19.23
CA LEU A 335 17.79 1.44 -19.99
C LEU A 335 18.30 0.30 -20.88
N CYS A 336 18.26 -0.94 -20.38
CA CYS A 336 18.61 -2.14 -21.15
C CYS A 336 17.66 -2.36 -22.34
N ARG A 337 16.35 -2.18 -22.10
CA ARG A 337 15.28 -2.38 -23.10
C ARG A 337 15.29 -1.31 -24.19
N GLU A 338 15.29 -0.03 -23.82
CA GLU A 338 15.27 1.08 -24.79
C GLU A 338 16.59 1.19 -25.55
N GLY A 339 17.68 0.69 -24.96
CA GLY A 339 18.98 0.66 -25.59
C GLY A 339 19.62 2.04 -25.67
N ASN A 340 20.24 2.44 -24.58
CA ASN A 340 21.02 3.67 -24.55
C ASN A 340 22.41 3.44 -25.19
N PRO A 341 22.76 4.14 -26.28
CA PRO A 341 24.07 3.98 -26.94
C PRO A 341 25.26 4.40 -26.07
N HIS A 342 25.02 5.13 -24.99
CA HIS A 342 26.05 5.58 -24.04
C HIS A 342 26.09 4.75 -22.74
N LEU A 343 25.36 3.63 -22.69
CA LEU A 343 25.37 2.69 -21.57
C LEU A 343 25.86 1.31 -22.01
N PRO A 344 26.20 0.46 -21.02
CA PRO A 344 26.28 -0.99 -21.07
C PRO A 344 26.02 -1.77 -22.36
N ARG A 345 26.73 -1.59 -23.47
CA ARG A 345 26.57 -2.49 -24.63
C ARG A 345 27.93 -2.95 -25.13
N ALA A 346 28.10 -4.26 -25.15
CA ALA A 346 29.19 -4.91 -25.85
C ALA A 346 29.05 -4.58 -27.35
N SER A 347 29.78 -3.55 -27.78
CA SER A 347 29.99 -3.21 -29.19
C SER A 347 31.49 -3.05 -29.38
N GLU A 348 32.01 -3.75 -30.39
CA GLU A 348 33.45 -3.88 -30.69
C GLU A 348 34.16 -2.54 -30.94
N SER A 349 33.42 -1.46 -31.21
CA SER A 349 33.96 -0.12 -31.51
C SER A 349 33.90 0.87 -30.34
N THR A 350 33.45 0.44 -29.16
CA THR A 350 33.30 1.29 -27.96
C THR A 350 34.37 0.92 -26.93
N PRO A 351 34.96 1.87 -26.20
CA PRO A 351 35.89 1.56 -25.11
C PRO A 351 35.25 0.57 -24.12
N PRO A 352 36.05 -0.29 -23.47
CA PRO A 352 35.56 -1.29 -22.54
C PRO A 352 34.71 -0.61 -21.47
N GLN A 353 33.47 -1.10 -21.32
CA GLN A 353 32.51 -0.56 -20.37
C GLN A 353 32.61 -1.33 -19.05
N PRO A 354 32.32 -0.68 -17.90
CA PRO A 354 32.37 -1.37 -16.61
C PRO A 354 31.33 -2.48 -16.53
N ASP A 355 31.71 -3.61 -15.93
CA ASP A 355 30.76 -4.63 -15.53
C ASP A 355 29.81 -4.08 -14.45
N LEU A 356 28.53 -4.41 -14.56
CA LEU A 356 27.52 -3.95 -13.59
C LEU A 356 27.14 -5.08 -12.63
N TYR A 357 27.20 -4.83 -11.33
CA TYR A 357 26.79 -5.76 -10.27
C TYR A 357 25.69 -5.13 -9.44
N PHE A 358 24.75 -5.93 -8.95
CA PHE A 358 23.62 -5.42 -8.18
C PHE A 358 23.46 -6.17 -6.86
N PHE A 359 23.63 -5.47 -5.75
CA PHE A 359 23.45 -5.97 -4.41
C PHE A 359 22.22 -5.34 -3.77
N THR A 360 21.24 -6.17 -3.40
CA THR A 360 19.97 -5.72 -2.84
C THR A 360 19.73 -6.27 -1.44
N MET A 361 19.05 -5.48 -0.61
CA MET A 361 18.64 -5.86 0.73
C MET A 361 17.17 -5.53 0.95
N GLY A 362 16.41 -6.44 1.58
CA GLY A 362 15.00 -6.20 1.91
C GLY A 362 14.15 -5.84 0.68
N SER A 363 14.41 -6.49 -0.45
CA SER A 363 13.84 -6.09 -1.75
C SER A 363 12.30 -6.28 -1.81
N PRO A 364 11.51 -5.19 -1.97
CA PRO A 364 10.05 -5.28 -2.02
C PRO A 364 9.53 -5.69 -3.40
N LEU A 365 10.42 -5.92 -4.39
CA LEU A 365 10.04 -6.23 -5.76
C LEU A 365 9.07 -7.41 -5.84
N ARG A 366 9.33 -8.48 -5.09
CA ARG A 366 8.52 -9.70 -5.13
C ARG A 366 7.32 -9.64 -4.19
N GLN A 367 7.51 -9.17 -2.95
CA GLN A 367 6.51 -9.24 -1.88
C GLN A 367 5.48 -8.09 -1.90
N LEU A 368 5.83 -6.95 -2.51
CA LEU A 368 4.96 -5.77 -2.57
C LEU A 368 4.70 -5.36 -4.02
N TYR A 369 5.73 -4.95 -4.76
CA TYR A 369 5.55 -4.28 -6.05
C TYR A 369 4.94 -5.17 -7.14
N SER A 370 5.49 -6.36 -7.35
CA SER A 370 4.95 -7.29 -8.36
C SER A 370 3.62 -7.93 -7.97
N ARG A 371 3.26 -7.90 -6.69
CA ARG A 371 1.97 -8.37 -6.20
C ARG A 371 0.88 -7.31 -6.33
N THR A 372 1.20 -6.06 -5.97
CA THR A 372 0.27 -4.93 -6.02
C THR A 372 0.15 -4.33 -7.42
N PHE A 373 1.26 -4.26 -8.17
CA PHE A 373 1.36 -3.68 -9.52
C PHE A 373 1.92 -4.68 -10.54
N PRO A 374 1.28 -5.84 -10.72
CA PRO A 374 1.80 -6.91 -11.56
C PRO A 374 1.95 -6.53 -13.04
N HIS A 375 1.21 -5.52 -13.51
CA HIS A 375 1.34 -5.03 -14.89
C HIS A 375 2.63 -4.22 -15.10
N LEU A 376 3.13 -3.52 -14.07
CA LEU A 376 4.38 -2.77 -14.13
C LEU A 376 5.60 -3.69 -13.90
N PHE A 377 5.46 -4.66 -12.98
CA PHE A 377 6.56 -5.51 -12.52
C PHE A 377 6.39 -6.98 -12.91
N TRP A 378 5.72 -7.27 -14.04
CA TRP A 378 5.50 -8.64 -14.52
C TRP A 378 6.81 -9.41 -14.75
N TRP A 379 7.89 -8.69 -15.09
CA TRP A 379 9.22 -9.25 -15.36
C TRP A 379 9.89 -9.86 -14.14
N VAL A 380 9.41 -9.55 -12.92
CA VAL A 380 9.88 -10.12 -11.66
C VAL A 380 9.53 -11.62 -11.54
N HIS A 381 8.45 -12.07 -12.19
CA HIS A 381 8.04 -13.47 -12.19
C HIS A 381 8.14 -14.17 -13.55
N GLY A 382 8.54 -13.44 -14.59
CA GLY A 382 8.66 -13.94 -15.97
C GLY A 382 7.33 -14.07 -16.70
N GLU A 383 6.40 -14.84 -16.12
CA GLU A 383 4.99 -14.96 -16.52
C GLU A 383 4.07 -14.58 -15.34
N PRO A 384 2.81 -14.16 -15.59
CA PRO A 384 1.93 -13.71 -14.51
C PRO A 384 1.52 -14.90 -13.59
N VAL A 385 2.07 -14.98 -12.37
CA VAL A 385 1.65 -15.97 -11.33
C VAL A 385 0.21 -15.71 -10.88
N GLU A 386 -0.69 -16.70 -10.94
CA GLU A 386 -2.07 -16.57 -10.44
C GLU A 386 -2.07 -16.17 -8.95
N TRP A 387 -2.79 -15.09 -8.61
CA TRP A 387 -2.83 -14.55 -7.25
C TRP A 387 -4.07 -15.06 -6.51
N ALA A 388 -3.87 -15.41 -5.23
CA ALA A 388 -4.84 -15.86 -4.24
C ALA A 388 -5.52 -17.21 -4.54
N GLY A 389 -4.89 -18.31 -4.09
CA GLY A 389 -5.59 -19.58 -3.96
C GLY A 389 -4.71 -20.79 -3.71
N GLU A 390 -3.56 -20.90 -4.39
CA GLU A 390 -2.73 -22.09 -4.27
C GLU A 390 -1.25 -21.71 -4.22
N VAL A 391 -0.79 -21.29 -3.03
CA VAL A 391 0.45 -21.93 -2.59
C VAL A 391 -0.01 -23.34 -2.24
N LYS A 392 0.05 -24.27 -3.20
CA LYS A 392 0.07 -25.68 -2.83
C LYS A 392 1.31 -25.80 -1.97
N GLU A 393 1.13 -25.76 -0.65
CA GLU A 393 2.10 -26.40 0.24
C GLU A 393 2.33 -27.76 -0.39
N ALA A 394 3.56 -28.00 -0.83
CA ALA A 394 3.91 -29.27 -1.43
C ALA A 394 3.36 -30.37 -0.53
N SER A 395 2.57 -31.27 -1.10
CA SER A 395 2.07 -32.43 -0.37
C SER A 395 3.28 -33.07 0.32
N PRO A 396 3.20 -33.45 1.61
CA PRO A 396 4.32 -34.09 2.32
C PRO A 396 4.89 -35.33 1.61
N SER A 397 4.17 -35.86 0.61
CA SER A 397 4.55 -36.98 -0.26
C SER A 397 5.49 -36.62 -1.42
N ASP A 398 5.66 -35.35 -1.79
CA ASP A 398 6.50 -34.93 -2.93
C ASP A 398 7.92 -34.50 -2.48
N LYS A 399 8.36 -35.02 -1.33
CA LYS A 399 9.73 -34.87 -0.83
C LYS A 399 10.67 -35.73 -1.67
N GLU A 400 10.93 -35.32 -2.91
CA GLU A 400 12.26 -35.54 -3.45
C GLU A 400 13.27 -34.93 -2.46
N PRO A 401 14.36 -35.64 -2.13
CA PRO A 401 15.33 -35.15 -1.16
C PRO A 401 15.86 -33.78 -1.61
N ALA A 402 15.93 -32.86 -0.65
CA ALA A 402 16.41 -31.48 -0.76
C ALA A 402 17.91 -31.40 -1.13
N ALA A 403 18.30 -31.98 -2.25
CA ALA A 403 19.70 -32.08 -2.66
C ALA A 403 20.17 -30.89 -3.49
N ASP A 404 19.27 -30.02 -3.94
CA ASP A 404 19.67 -28.84 -4.72
C ASP A 404 18.98 -27.57 -4.20
N HIS A 405 19.56 -26.99 -3.16
CA HIS A 405 19.18 -25.66 -2.64
C HIS A 405 19.56 -24.53 -3.62
N ALA A 406 20.07 -24.83 -4.82
CA ALA A 406 20.42 -23.85 -5.83
C ALA A 406 19.21 -23.02 -6.29
N ILE A 407 19.51 -21.84 -6.84
CA ILE A 407 18.51 -21.03 -7.54
C ILE A 407 18.35 -21.62 -8.95
N PRO A 408 17.13 -21.92 -9.43
CA PRO A 408 16.93 -22.42 -10.79
C PRO A 408 17.47 -21.44 -11.85
N CYS A 409 18.16 -21.92 -12.88
CA CYS A 409 18.71 -21.09 -13.96
C CYS A 409 17.65 -20.26 -14.69
N ASP A 410 16.41 -20.75 -14.75
CA ASP A 410 15.27 -20.10 -15.37
C ASP A 410 14.50 -19.17 -14.41
N ALA A 411 14.90 -19.07 -13.13
CA ALA A 411 14.22 -18.25 -12.14
C ALA A 411 14.21 -16.75 -12.52
N PHE A 412 13.12 -16.09 -12.15
CA PHE A 412 12.96 -14.64 -12.31
C PHE A 412 13.05 -13.95 -10.95
N PRO A 413 13.54 -12.69 -10.91
CA PRO A 413 13.99 -11.87 -12.04
C PRO A 413 15.32 -12.34 -12.67
N LYS A 414 15.57 -11.97 -13.94
CA LYS A 414 16.81 -12.32 -14.68
C LYS A 414 17.81 -11.16 -14.65
N PRO A 415 19.02 -11.32 -14.08
CA PRO A 415 20.07 -10.30 -14.06
C PRO A 415 20.38 -9.72 -15.46
N SER A 416 20.42 -10.57 -16.47
CA SER A 416 20.66 -10.17 -17.87
C SER A 416 19.64 -9.20 -18.44
N ARG A 417 18.40 -9.16 -17.93
CA ARG A 417 17.38 -8.17 -18.35
C ARG A 417 17.63 -6.77 -17.80
N LEU A 418 18.50 -6.65 -16.81
CA LEU A 418 18.93 -5.38 -16.22
C LEU A 418 20.32 -4.97 -16.75
N GLY A 419 20.95 -5.80 -17.59
CA GLY A 419 22.33 -5.58 -18.02
C GLY A 419 23.35 -5.75 -16.89
N VAL A 420 22.99 -6.45 -15.79
CA VAL A 420 23.92 -6.73 -14.69
C VAL A 420 24.49 -8.14 -14.81
N ARG A 421 25.79 -8.26 -14.55
CA ARG A 421 26.56 -9.49 -14.59
C ARG A 421 26.16 -10.43 -13.45
N LYS A 422 25.91 -9.88 -12.26
CA LYS A 422 25.49 -10.63 -11.08
C LYS A 422 24.52 -9.83 -10.23
N TRP A 423 23.48 -10.49 -9.73
CA TRP A 423 22.55 -9.96 -8.75
C TRP A 423 22.62 -10.78 -7.46
N VAL A 424 23.03 -10.13 -6.37
CA VAL A 424 23.01 -10.67 -5.01
C VAL A 424 21.86 -10.05 -4.22
N ASN A 425 21.07 -10.86 -3.53
CA ASN A 425 19.99 -10.39 -2.66
C ASN A 425 20.14 -10.93 -1.23
N ALA A 426 20.26 -10.05 -0.25
CA ALA A 426 20.25 -10.39 1.17
C ALA A 426 18.87 -10.11 1.78
N TYR A 427 18.39 -11.00 2.65
CA TYR A 427 17.12 -10.79 3.34
C TYR A 427 17.08 -11.41 4.74
N TYR A 428 16.28 -10.80 5.62
CA TYR A 428 15.82 -11.43 6.86
C TYR A 428 14.47 -12.13 6.65
N THR A 429 14.21 -13.22 7.35
CA THR A 429 12.96 -13.97 7.18
C THR A 429 11.73 -13.22 7.71
N GLY A 430 11.94 -12.33 8.69
CA GLY A 430 10.90 -11.49 9.26
C GLY A 430 10.71 -10.14 8.61
N ASP A 431 11.48 -9.83 7.57
CA ASP A 431 11.30 -8.63 6.78
C ASP A 431 9.89 -8.65 6.14
N TYR A 432 9.04 -7.72 6.59
CA TYR A 432 7.66 -7.58 6.14
C TYR A 432 7.53 -6.77 4.85
N VAL A 433 8.64 -6.21 4.34
CA VAL A 433 8.70 -5.41 3.11
C VAL A 433 9.26 -6.25 1.97
N GLY A 434 10.39 -6.93 2.17
CA GLY A 434 11.09 -7.65 1.11
C GLY A 434 11.89 -8.86 1.58
N ARG A 435 11.72 -10.00 0.89
CA ARG A 435 12.39 -11.27 1.23
C ARG A 435 13.03 -11.90 0.00
N ALA A 436 13.10 -13.24 -0.06
CA ALA A 436 13.62 -13.95 -1.22
C ALA A 436 12.97 -13.44 -2.53
N LEU A 437 13.82 -13.01 -3.45
CA LEU A 437 13.53 -12.71 -4.85
C LEU A 437 13.34 -13.97 -5.66
N TRP A 438 14.17 -15.00 -5.41
CA TRP A 438 14.11 -16.27 -6.11
C TRP A 438 13.56 -17.37 -5.19
N PRO A 439 12.25 -17.66 -5.26
CA PRO A 439 11.65 -18.70 -4.42
C PRO A 439 12.33 -20.06 -4.63
N ASP A 440 12.14 -20.96 -3.68
CA ASP A 440 12.44 -22.37 -3.89
C ASP A 440 11.51 -23.00 -4.96
N ARG A 441 11.77 -24.26 -5.32
CA ARG A 441 10.97 -25.00 -6.31
C ARG A 441 9.49 -25.16 -5.92
N THR A 442 9.16 -25.04 -4.63
CA THR A 442 7.78 -25.08 -4.11
C THR A 442 7.11 -23.70 -4.12
N GLY A 443 7.81 -22.66 -4.57
CA GLY A 443 7.34 -21.27 -4.54
C GLY A 443 7.54 -20.58 -3.18
N GLY A 444 8.11 -21.29 -2.21
CA GLY A 444 8.35 -20.86 -0.84
C GLY A 444 9.52 -19.88 -0.69
N VAL A 445 9.59 -19.23 0.47
CA VAL A 445 10.74 -18.42 0.88
C VAL A 445 11.60 -19.30 1.77
N PRO A 446 12.88 -19.53 1.46
CA PRO A 446 13.77 -20.25 2.35
C PRO A 446 13.90 -19.51 3.68
N PHE A 447 13.70 -20.23 4.79
CA PHE A 447 13.79 -19.66 6.14
C PHE A 447 15.07 -20.02 6.88
N GLU A 448 15.91 -20.86 6.30
CA GLU A 448 17.20 -21.22 6.90
C GLU A 448 18.25 -20.19 6.48
N ALA A 449 19.05 -19.74 7.44
CA ALA A 449 20.18 -18.86 7.15
C ALA A 449 21.19 -19.60 6.27
N GLY A 450 21.66 -18.95 5.21
CA GLY A 450 22.52 -19.61 4.24
C GLY A 450 22.61 -18.87 2.91
N VAL A 451 23.43 -19.44 2.02
CA VAL A 451 23.64 -18.94 0.66
C VAL A 451 23.00 -19.89 -0.33
N ARG A 452 22.32 -19.33 -1.32
CA ARG A 452 21.88 -20.03 -2.52
C ARG A 452 22.46 -19.30 -3.72
N GLU A 453 22.95 -20.04 -4.71
CA GLU A 453 23.49 -19.47 -5.94
C GLU A 453 22.96 -20.29 -7.11
N ASP A 454 22.77 -19.67 -8.27
CA ASP A 454 22.44 -20.41 -9.48
C ASP A 454 23.72 -21.04 -10.09
N PRO A 455 23.60 -22.11 -10.89
CA PRO A 455 24.75 -22.73 -11.56
C PRO A 455 25.58 -21.75 -12.41
N ASP A 456 24.92 -20.76 -13.02
CA ASP A 456 25.55 -19.74 -13.84
C ASP A 456 26.23 -18.62 -13.03
N ARG A 457 26.08 -18.64 -11.69
CA ARG A 457 26.60 -17.64 -10.74
C ARG A 457 26.17 -16.20 -11.03
N MET A 458 25.07 -16.04 -11.74
CA MET A 458 24.45 -14.74 -12.03
C MET A 458 23.50 -14.30 -10.92
N ARG A 459 22.94 -15.23 -10.14
CA ARG A 459 21.98 -14.97 -9.06
C ARG A 459 22.50 -15.58 -7.78
N ARG A 460 22.47 -14.79 -6.70
CA ARG A 460 22.87 -15.26 -5.38
C ARG A 460 21.95 -14.69 -4.32
N GLU A 461 21.49 -15.52 -3.42
CA GLU A 461 20.67 -15.14 -2.28
C GLU A 461 21.35 -15.47 -0.97
N ARG A 462 21.29 -14.54 -0.03
CA ARG A 462 21.76 -14.71 1.35
C ARG A 462 20.59 -14.51 2.31
N CYS A 463 20.14 -15.59 2.94
CA CYS A 463 19.25 -15.49 4.08
C CYS A 463 20.09 -15.19 5.33
N LEU A 464 19.85 -14.05 5.96
CA LEU A 464 20.54 -13.60 7.18
C LEU A 464 19.97 -14.22 8.46
N GLY A 465 18.85 -14.95 8.34
CA GLY A 465 18.16 -15.58 9.46
C GLY A 465 17.01 -14.72 9.98
N ALA A 466 16.78 -14.76 11.30
CA ALA A 466 15.71 -14.00 11.93
C ALA A 466 16.10 -12.52 12.05
N GLY A 467 15.21 -11.64 11.61
CA GLY A 467 15.41 -10.20 11.70
C GLY A 467 14.30 -9.41 11.01
N ALA A 468 14.42 -8.09 11.02
CA ALA A 468 13.45 -7.15 10.46
C ALA A 468 14.07 -6.29 9.35
N HIS A 469 13.29 -5.38 8.79
CA HIS A 469 13.61 -4.67 7.56
C HIS A 469 14.73 -3.63 7.70
N MET A 470 14.95 -3.05 8.89
CA MET A 470 15.91 -1.96 9.07
C MET A 470 17.32 -2.39 9.50
N HIS A 471 17.53 -3.67 9.80
CA HIS A 471 18.75 -4.16 10.47
C HIS A 471 19.87 -4.66 9.52
N TYR A 472 19.84 -4.30 8.24
CA TYR A 472 20.83 -4.81 7.26
C TYR A 472 22.24 -4.21 7.42
N TRP A 473 22.37 -3.14 8.19
CA TRP A 473 23.65 -2.45 8.44
C TRP A 473 24.06 -2.46 9.92
N ASP A 474 23.34 -3.21 10.75
CA ASP A 474 23.71 -3.39 12.14
C ASP A 474 24.96 -4.28 12.25
N GLU A 475 25.68 -4.20 13.37
CA GLU A 475 26.84 -5.06 13.64
C GLU A 475 26.52 -6.56 13.51
N ALA A 476 25.26 -6.95 13.75
CA ALA A 476 24.77 -8.32 13.61
C ALA A 476 24.69 -8.80 12.15
N ALA A 477 24.79 -7.90 11.16
CA ALA A 477 24.68 -8.16 9.74
C ALA A 477 26.05 -8.25 9.03
N GLU A 478 27.09 -8.75 9.71
CA GLU A 478 28.44 -8.95 9.15
C GLU A 478 28.44 -9.60 7.76
N ALA A 479 27.52 -10.56 7.54
CA ALA A 479 27.35 -11.23 6.25
C ALA A 479 26.99 -10.30 5.08
N VAL A 480 26.40 -9.13 5.33
CA VAL A 480 26.16 -8.10 4.29
C VAL A 480 27.49 -7.48 3.85
N GLY A 481 28.39 -7.18 4.80
CA GLY A 481 29.75 -6.72 4.51
C GLY A 481 30.55 -7.77 3.74
N GLU A 482 30.51 -9.04 4.18
CA GLU A 482 31.18 -10.16 3.49
C GLU A 482 30.73 -10.31 2.02
N GLU A 483 29.43 -10.17 1.74
CA GLU A 483 28.90 -10.26 0.37
C GLU A 483 29.32 -9.04 -0.47
N LEU A 484 29.38 -7.84 0.13
CA LEU A 484 29.87 -6.65 -0.55
C LEU A 484 31.36 -6.76 -0.89
N ASP A 485 32.20 -7.20 0.05
CA ASP A 485 33.63 -7.45 -0.18
C ASP A 485 33.83 -8.52 -1.25
N THR A 486 33.01 -9.57 -1.24
CA THR A 486 33.03 -10.61 -2.27
C THR A 486 32.74 -10.03 -3.66
N LEU A 487 31.76 -9.12 -3.77
CA LEU A 487 31.45 -8.45 -5.03
C LEU A 487 32.56 -7.50 -5.49
N ILE A 488 33.14 -6.73 -4.57
CA ILE A 488 34.25 -5.81 -4.86
C ILE A 488 35.49 -6.58 -5.34
N ASN A 489 35.77 -7.75 -4.76
CA ASN A 489 36.89 -8.60 -5.19
C ASN A 489 36.65 -9.33 -6.51
N GLN A 490 35.38 -9.55 -6.89
CA GLN A 490 35.00 -10.14 -8.18
C GLN A 490 34.97 -9.12 -9.32
N ALA A 491 34.65 -7.87 -8.98
CA ALA A 491 34.74 -6.71 -9.86
C ALA A 491 36.18 -6.54 -10.36
#